data_AF-A0A930T1K5-F1
#
_entry.id   AF-A0A930T1K5-F1
#
_cell.length_a   1.000
_cell.length_b   1.000
_cell.length_c   1.000
_cell.angle_alpha   90.00
_cell.angle_beta   90.00
_cell.angle_gamma   90.00
#
_symmetry.space_group_name_H-M   'P 1'
#
loop_
_entity.id
_entity.type
_entity.pdbx_description
1 polymer ?
#
loop_
_entity_poly.entity_id
_entity_poly.type
_entity_poly.pdbx_seq_one_letter_code
_entity_poly.pdbx_strand_id
1 'polypeptide(L)'
;MPPKGIYPRHFGLIFTAEGAWFELVGRCETHQIEFYQPPRLRFAGEITEHHTVFIQDPAYNILEFKYYLHYEAIFGATDNVDIGDR
;
A
#
# COMPACT_ATOMS: atom_id res chain seq x y z
N MET A 1 16.20 8.58 14.38
CA MET A 1 16.31 9.16 13.03
C MET A 1 15.10 8.71 12.22
N PRO A 2 14.52 9.57 11.38
CA PRO A 2 13.42 9.19 10.49
C PRO A 2 13.85 8.06 9.54
N PRO A 3 12.92 7.22 9.04
CA PRO A 3 13.22 6.20 8.03
C PRO A 3 13.82 6.86 6.77
N LYS A 4 14.80 6.21 6.13
CA LYS A 4 15.41 6.69 4.87
C LYS A 4 14.58 6.33 3.62
N GLY A 5 13.43 5.69 3.80
CA GLY A 5 12.57 5.14 2.75
C GLY A 5 11.50 4.23 3.35
N ILE A 6 10.68 3.62 2.50
CA ILE A 6 9.63 2.68 2.93
C ILE A 6 10.21 1.35 3.48
N TYR A 7 11.49 1.06 3.22
CA TYR A 7 12.19 -0.11 3.76
C TYR A 7 13.17 0.29 4.88
N PRO A 8 13.39 -0.59 5.88
CA PRO A 8 12.75 -1.90 6.07
C PRO A 8 11.47 -1.84 6.93
N ARG A 9 10.97 -0.64 7.28
CA ARG A 9 9.90 -0.47 8.26
C ARG A 9 8.74 0.36 7.72
N HIS A 10 7.60 -0.29 7.58
CA HIS A 10 6.28 0.31 7.48
C HIS A 10 5.27 -0.71 8.03
N PHE A 11 4.05 -0.26 8.30
CA PHE A 11 2.94 -1.14 8.65
C PHE A 11 1.64 -0.56 8.10
N GLY A 12 0.55 -1.29 8.16
CA GLY A 12 -0.74 -0.73 7.77
C GLY A 12 -1.78 -1.81 7.55
N LEU A 13 -2.71 -1.55 6.64
CA LEU A 13 -3.89 -2.38 6.43
C LEU A 13 -4.02 -2.80 4.98
N ILE A 14 -4.52 -4.02 4.80
CA ILE A 14 -5.00 -4.51 3.52
C ILE A 14 -6.53 -4.45 3.57
N PHE A 15 -7.12 -3.70 2.63
CA PHE A 15 -8.55 -3.62 2.45
C PHE A 15 -9.05 -4.84 1.67
N THR A 16 -10.22 -5.34 2.05
CA THR A 16 -10.89 -6.46 1.38
C THR A 16 -11.77 -6.01 0.21
N ALA A 17 -12.03 -4.71 0.07
CA ALA A 17 -12.87 -4.14 -0.97
C ALA A 17 -12.17 -2.94 -1.62
N GLU A 18 -12.18 -2.90 -2.96
CA GLU A 18 -11.51 -1.86 -3.75
C GLU A 18 -12.06 -0.46 -3.45
N GLY A 19 -13.39 -0.33 -3.39
CA GLY A 19 -14.06 0.93 -3.11
C GLY A 19 -13.65 1.54 -1.76
N ALA A 20 -13.46 0.72 -0.73
CA ALA A 20 -13.03 1.20 0.58
C ALA A 20 -11.59 1.76 0.56
N TRP A 21 -10.72 1.22 -0.30
CA TRP A 21 -9.39 1.77 -0.52
C TRP A 21 -9.46 3.13 -1.25
N PHE A 22 -10.29 3.26 -2.28
CA PHE A 22 -10.51 4.56 -2.96
C PHE A 22 -11.13 5.61 -2.03
N GLU A 23 -12.07 5.22 -1.17
CA GLU A 23 -12.63 6.10 -0.15
C GLU A 23 -11.57 6.61 0.83
N LEU A 24 -10.62 5.76 1.25
CA LEU A 24 -9.49 6.19 2.06
C LEU A 24 -8.65 7.25 1.33
N VAL A 25 -8.29 6.99 0.07
CA VAL A 25 -7.48 7.92 -0.74
C VAL A 25 -8.20 9.27 -0.89
N GLY A 26 -9.48 9.25 -1.26
CA GLY A 26 -10.28 10.47 -1.39
C GLY A 26 -10.42 11.24 -0.08
N ARG A 27 -10.51 10.53 1.06
CA ARG A 27 -10.48 11.17 2.40
C ARG A 27 -9.14 11.82 2.68
N CYS A 28 -8.03 11.18 2.34
CA CYS A 28 -6.69 11.77 2.48
C CYS A 28 -6.56 13.05 1.65
N GLU A 29 -7.00 13.05 0.38
CA GLU A 29 -6.98 14.23 -0.49
C GLU A 29 -7.86 15.36 0.06
N THR A 30 -9.09 15.04 0.49
CA THR A 30 -10.04 16.00 1.07
C THR A 30 -9.48 16.69 2.32
N HIS A 31 -8.74 15.94 3.14
CA HIS A 31 -8.11 16.46 4.36
C HIS A 31 -6.68 16.96 4.12
N GLN A 32 -6.23 17.03 2.87
CA GLN A 32 -4.89 17.51 2.49
C GLN A 32 -3.76 16.76 3.21
N ILE A 33 -3.94 15.45 3.41
CA ILE A 33 -2.90 14.57 3.93
C ILE A 33 -1.85 14.39 2.84
N GLU A 34 -0.60 14.72 3.16
CA GLU A 34 0.52 14.52 2.25
C GLU A 34 0.81 13.02 2.07
N PHE A 35 0.83 12.58 0.82
CA PHE A 35 1.23 11.22 0.48
C PHE A 35 2.76 11.12 0.49
N TYR A 36 3.30 10.20 1.28
CA TYR A 36 4.73 9.87 1.25
C TYR A 36 5.11 9.24 -0.09
N GLN A 37 4.23 8.37 -0.61
CA GLN A 37 4.23 7.97 -2.01
C GLN A 37 2.78 7.99 -2.51
N PRO A 38 2.53 8.53 -3.72
CA PRO A 38 1.19 8.70 -4.22
C PRO A 38 0.49 7.34 -4.47
N PRO A 39 -0.86 7.34 -4.46
CA PRO A 39 -1.64 6.16 -4.82
C PRO A 39 -1.25 5.63 -6.21
N ARG A 40 -0.98 4.34 -6.32
CA ARG A 40 -0.64 3.69 -7.60
C ARG A 40 -1.06 2.23 -7.66
N LEU A 41 -1.28 1.74 -8.88
CA LEU A 41 -1.39 0.32 -9.17
C LEU A 41 0.01 -0.29 -9.34
N ARG A 42 0.25 -1.45 -8.73
CA ARG A 42 1.49 -2.21 -8.83
C ARG A 42 1.24 -3.59 -9.41
N PHE A 43 2.19 -4.06 -10.22
CA PHE A 43 2.15 -5.39 -10.85
C PHE A 43 0.86 -5.63 -11.66
N ALA A 44 0.46 -4.63 -12.46
CA ALA A 44 -0.75 -4.70 -13.27
C ALA A 44 -0.73 -5.93 -14.19
N GLY A 45 -1.80 -6.74 -14.15
CA GLY A 45 -1.97 -7.99 -14.88
C GLY A 45 -1.35 -9.23 -14.20
N GLU A 46 -0.64 -9.07 -13.08
CA GLU A 46 -0.04 -10.19 -12.34
C GLU A 46 -0.95 -10.65 -11.18
N ILE A 47 -0.71 -11.86 -10.65
CA ILE A 47 -1.42 -12.35 -9.46
C ILE A 47 -1.23 -11.42 -8.26
N THR A 48 -0.08 -10.75 -8.18
CA THR A 48 0.27 -9.78 -7.14
C THR A 48 -0.23 -8.36 -7.44
N GLU A 49 -1.12 -8.17 -8.43
CA GLU A 49 -1.71 -6.86 -8.72
C GLU A 49 -2.37 -6.25 -7.48
N HIS A 50 -1.96 -5.04 -7.13
CA HIS A 50 -2.56 -4.32 -6.01
C HIS A 50 -2.47 -2.79 -6.14
N HIS A 51 -3.48 -2.11 -5.63
CA HIS A 51 -3.40 -0.68 -5.32
C HIS A 51 -2.59 -0.50 -4.03
N THR A 52 -1.70 0.50 -4.00
CA THR A 52 -0.97 0.89 -2.79
C THR A 52 -0.84 2.41 -2.68
N VAL A 53 -0.87 2.91 -1.45
CA VAL A 53 -0.55 4.29 -1.10
C VAL A 53 0.23 4.31 0.21
N PHE A 54 1.16 5.25 0.33
CA PHE A 54 1.92 5.45 1.56
C PHE A 54 1.67 6.84 2.13
N ILE A 55 1.40 6.90 3.44
CA ILE A 55 1.33 8.15 4.19
C ILE A 55 2.36 8.13 5.32
N GLN A 56 2.76 9.31 5.78
CA GLN A 56 3.61 9.44 6.95
C GLN A 56 2.83 10.12 8.08
N ASP A 57 2.84 9.52 9.28
CA ASP A 57 2.21 10.13 10.44
C ASP A 57 3.13 11.19 11.10
N PRO A 58 2.64 11.97 12.08
CA PRO A 58 3.45 12.97 12.77
C PRO A 58 4.64 12.40 13.57
N ALA A 59 4.66 11.10 13.86
CA ALA A 59 5.75 10.40 14.53
C ALA A 59 6.75 9.79 13.53
N TYR A 60 6.65 10.13 12.24
CA TYR A 60 7.48 9.63 11.15
C TYR A 60 7.35 8.13 10.87
N ASN A 61 6.22 7.51 11.27
CA ASN A 61 5.89 6.17 10.84
C ASN A 61 5.38 6.20 9.40
N ILE A 62 5.85 5.25 8.59
CA ILE A 62 5.34 5.01 7.24
C ILE A 62 4.18 4.03 7.35
N LEU A 63 2.99 4.47 6.91
CA LEU A 63 1.81 3.63 6.83
C LEU A 63 1.55 3.25 5.37
N GLU A 64 1.36 1.97 5.10
CA GLU A 64 1.00 1.46 3.77
C GLU A 64 -0.43 0.89 3.76
N PHE A 65 -1.23 1.34 2.80
CA PHE A 65 -2.59 0.84 2.61
C PHE A 65 -2.73 0.18 1.26
N LYS A 66 -3.19 -1.08 1.25
CA LYS A 66 -3.28 -1.90 0.04
C LYS A 66 -4.68 -2.39 -0.24
N TYR A 67 -4.95 -2.67 -1.51
CA TYR A 67 -6.01 -3.57 -1.94
C TYR A 67 -5.44 -4.48 -3.03
N TYR A 68 -5.55 -5.79 -2.84
CA TYR A 68 -5.13 -6.78 -3.85
C TYR A 68 -6.34 -7.17 -4.71
N LEU A 69 -6.16 -7.22 -6.02
CA LEU A 69 -7.19 -7.75 -6.93
C LEU A 69 -7.45 -9.23 -6.68
N HIS A 70 -6.38 -9.99 -6.39
CA HIS A 70 -6.41 -11.41 -6.09
C HIS A 70 -6.06 -11.63 -4.62
N TYR A 71 -7.04 -12.05 -3.82
CA TYR A 71 -6.88 -12.26 -2.37
C TYR A 71 -5.79 -13.29 -2.03
N GLU A 72 -5.61 -14.27 -2.91
CA GLU A 72 -4.61 -15.33 -2.80
C GLU A 72 -3.17 -14.77 -2.74
N ALA A 73 -2.92 -13.58 -3.29
CA ALA A 73 -1.61 -12.94 -3.25
C ALA A 73 -1.19 -12.44 -1.86
N ILE A 74 -2.12 -12.32 -0.91
CA ILE A 74 -1.84 -11.77 0.43
C ILE A 74 -1.02 -12.76 1.28
N PHE A 75 -1.39 -14.03 1.26
CA PHE A 75 -0.75 -15.10 2.07
C PHE A 75 -0.47 -16.39 1.29
N GLY A 76 -0.94 -16.51 0.04
CA GLY A 76 -0.94 -17.76 -0.73
C GLY A 76 0.29 -18.00 -1.60
N ALA A 77 1.27 -17.09 -1.61
CA ALA A 77 2.50 -17.30 -2.35
C ALA A 77 3.45 -18.26 -1.59
N THR A 78 3.31 -19.57 -1.82
CA THR A 78 4.33 -20.54 -1.39
C THR A 78 5.50 -20.63 -2.37
N ASP A 79 5.33 -20.22 -3.64
CA ASP A 79 6.30 -20.54 -4.71
C ASP A 79 6.58 -19.43 -5.75
N ASN A 80 6.22 -18.15 -5.50
CA ASN A 80 6.64 -17.04 -6.38
C ASN A 80 6.96 -15.78 -5.57
N VAL A 81 8.25 -15.43 -5.54
CA VAL A 81 8.83 -14.37 -4.71
C VAL A 81 9.13 -13.13 -5.55
N ASP A 82 8.09 -12.53 -6.11
CA ASP A 82 8.16 -11.15 -6.61
C ASP A 82 7.27 -10.27 -5.73
N ILE A 83 7.65 -10.16 -4.46
CA ILE A 83 7.00 -9.29 -3.48
C ILE A 83 8.04 -8.23 -3.05
N GLY A 84 7.86 -6.97 -3.47
CA GLY A 84 8.76 -5.86 -3.12
C GLY A 84 8.88 -4.82 -4.24
N ASP A 85 9.60 -3.72 -4.00
CA ASP A 85 10.03 -2.82 -5.08
C ASP A 85 11.10 -3.53 -5.92
N ARG A 86 10.85 -3.66 -7.23
CA ARG A 86 11.92 -3.91 -8.22
C ARG A 86 12.62 -2.59 -8.54
#